data_AF-A0A5S5AJ18-F1
#
_entry.id   AF-A0A5S5AJ18-F1
#
_cell.length_a   1.000
_cell.length_b   1.000
_cell.length_c   1.000
_cell.angle_alpha   90.00
_cell.angle_beta   90.00
_cell.angle_gamma   90.00
#
_symmetry.space_group_name_H-M   'P 1'
#
loop_
_entity.id
_entity.type
_entity.pdbx_description
1 polymer ?
#
loop_
_entity_poly.entity_id
_entity_poly.type
_entity_poly.pdbx_seq_one_letter_code
_entity_poly.pdbx_strand_id
1 'polypeptide(L)'
;MKRYSQLIRHEGNSGLFDIIDMAILATLSGIPIHIHAEGLRGTGKTTIIRASRNIFPKIERIKGCDFNCDPKKPHCPLHRDLSPEEIEELGVEQIDMPFLEISHSAKKGTVVGSIDLEKLSSRENPQAALLLGTIPRAHRGVIFVDEINRLADTAPDIVDILLDVMGTKPGRIQIEEVGLPVVELPVQVSVWAASNPDEEPGPLEDIRRQLSDRFDFVVNVERPKDVGIVRRILEGYDQKEDIALEMKKVTGFLEAQKRLNESQVSDDLKTTLASLYVNFGLESIRGIESILLGARLRGALLGKSPDIKDVVYLARYALKHRTDGKNLTEILKNLENLNSRAPEPFQKTLNELSGKKTQSRDPQVKASDGKDKLNALQKIFSLFSRAIGGKTLTSVDPKNVDIKAPPHKAVPIKQLDVKECVKTEDELW
;
A
#
# COMPACT_ATOMS: atom_id res chain seq x y z
N MET A 1 11.16 -20.82 -14.92
CA MET A 1 9.91 -20.02 -15.01
C MET A 1 9.95 -19.26 -16.33
N LYS A 2 8.83 -19.09 -17.04
CA LYS A 2 8.82 -18.29 -18.29
C LYS A 2 9.27 -16.86 -17.99
N ARG A 3 10.07 -16.27 -18.88
CA ARG A 3 10.43 -14.85 -18.83
C ARG A 3 9.25 -13.99 -19.26
N TYR A 4 9.30 -12.71 -18.91
CA TYR A 4 8.24 -11.76 -19.26
C TYR A 4 8.00 -11.70 -20.78
N SER A 5 9.08 -11.70 -21.59
CA SER A 5 9.01 -11.67 -23.06
C SER A 5 8.25 -12.86 -23.68
N GLN A 6 8.21 -14.01 -22.98
CA GLN A 6 7.57 -15.24 -23.46
C GLN A 6 6.09 -15.33 -23.05
N LEU A 7 5.58 -14.38 -22.27
CA LEU A 7 4.20 -14.41 -21.82
C LEU A 7 3.26 -13.86 -22.88
N ILE A 8 2.18 -14.60 -23.14
CA ILE A 8 1.18 -14.21 -24.12
C ILE A 8 0.16 -13.27 -23.46
N ARG A 9 0.09 -12.04 -23.98
CA ARG A 9 -0.98 -11.09 -23.67
C ARG A 9 -2.26 -11.49 -24.43
N HIS A 10 -3.38 -11.50 -23.72
CA HIS A 10 -4.71 -11.70 -24.28
C HIS A 10 -5.74 -10.84 -23.52
N GLU A 11 -6.98 -10.80 -24.00
CA GLU A 11 -8.04 -9.96 -23.42
C GLU A 11 -8.14 -10.13 -21.89
N GLY A 12 -8.31 -11.37 -21.41
CA GLY A 12 -8.42 -11.69 -19.98
C GLY A 12 -7.22 -11.40 -19.07
N ASN A 13 -6.04 -11.08 -19.59
CA ASN A 13 -4.85 -10.76 -18.75
C ASN A 13 -4.17 -9.44 -19.11
N SER A 14 -4.57 -8.79 -20.21
CA SER A 14 -3.98 -7.55 -20.71
C SER A 14 -3.96 -6.42 -19.66
N GLY A 15 -5.05 -6.29 -18.90
CA GLY A 15 -5.15 -5.31 -17.82
C GLY A 15 -4.07 -5.49 -16.75
N LEU A 16 -3.74 -6.73 -16.37
CA LEU A 16 -2.72 -6.99 -15.35
C LEU A 16 -1.34 -6.51 -15.83
N PHE A 17 -1.02 -6.75 -17.10
CA PHE A 17 0.25 -6.28 -17.66
C PHE A 17 0.36 -4.76 -17.67
N ASP A 18 -0.70 -4.05 -18.07
CA ASP A 18 -0.73 -2.59 -18.10
C ASP A 18 -0.61 -1.99 -16.68
N ILE A 19 -1.32 -2.57 -15.71
CA ILE A 19 -1.24 -2.16 -14.30
C ILE A 19 0.16 -2.43 -13.72
N ILE A 20 0.78 -3.58 -14.03
CA ILE A 20 2.15 -3.89 -13.62
C ILE A 20 3.15 -2.89 -14.20
N ASP A 21 3.04 -2.58 -15.50
CA ASP A 21 3.93 -1.61 -16.15
C ASP A 21 3.85 -0.24 -15.45
N MET A 22 2.64 0.20 -15.07
CA MET A 22 2.46 1.43 -14.28
C MET A 22 3.03 1.31 -12.86
N ALA A 23 2.83 0.18 -12.18
CA ALA A 23 3.33 -0.03 -10.83
C ALA A 23 4.87 -0.06 -10.77
N ILE A 24 5.53 -0.61 -11.81
CA ILE A 24 6.99 -0.56 -11.95
C ILE A 24 7.46 0.89 -12.10
N LEU A 25 6.85 1.65 -13.00
CA LEU A 25 7.18 3.07 -13.19
C LEU A 25 6.97 3.87 -11.89
N ALA A 26 5.88 3.61 -11.18
CA ALA A 26 5.58 4.29 -9.92
C ALA A 26 6.64 3.96 -8.85
N THR A 27 6.98 2.68 -8.70
CA THR A 27 8.02 2.21 -7.75
C THR A 27 9.38 2.83 -8.07
N LEU A 28 9.77 2.85 -9.35
CA LEU A 28 10.99 3.52 -9.83
C LEU A 28 10.98 5.02 -9.48
N SER A 29 9.82 5.65 -9.49
CA SER A 29 9.62 7.07 -9.18
C SER A 29 9.47 7.36 -7.68
N GLY A 30 9.64 6.35 -6.80
CA GLY A 30 9.49 6.49 -5.35
C GLY A 30 8.02 6.66 -4.90
N ILE A 31 7.06 6.25 -5.73
CA ILE A 31 5.62 6.32 -5.45
C ILE A 31 5.08 4.88 -5.38
N PRO A 32 4.92 4.30 -4.17
CA PRO A 32 4.35 2.97 -4.05
C PRO A 32 2.93 2.89 -4.61
N ILE A 33 2.68 1.84 -5.39
CA ILE A 33 1.36 1.47 -5.86
C ILE A 33 1.11 0.01 -5.49
N HIS A 34 -0.02 -0.21 -4.83
CA HIS A 34 -0.43 -1.52 -4.40
C HIS A 34 -1.42 -2.11 -5.41
N ILE A 35 -1.15 -3.34 -5.88
CA ILE A 35 -1.99 -3.99 -6.88
C ILE A 35 -2.42 -5.37 -6.39
N HIS A 36 -3.63 -5.77 -6.73
CA HIS A 36 -4.17 -7.07 -6.38
C HIS A 36 -4.75 -7.75 -7.62
N ALA A 37 -4.17 -8.88 -8.00
CA ALA A 37 -4.62 -9.69 -9.11
C ALA A 37 -5.54 -10.81 -8.60
N GLU A 38 -6.80 -10.78 -9.02
CA GLU A 38 -7.81 -11.77 -8.65
C GLU A 38 -8.14 -12.65 -9.83
N GLY A 39 -8.54 -13.89 -9.56
CA GLY A 39 -9.15 -14.76 -10.55
C GLY A 39 -8.89 -16.24 -10.26
N LEU A 40 -9.45 -17.10 -11.09
CA LEU A 40 -9.41 -18.55 -10.86
C LEU A 40 -7.99 -19.14 -10.90
N ARG A 41 -7.84 -20.36 -10.38
CA ARG A 41 -6.65 -21.18 -10.62
C ARG A 41 -6.37 -21.33 -12.11
N GLY A 42 -5.09 -21.27 -12.45
CA GLY A 42 -4.61 -21.44 -13.83
C GLY A 42 -4.73 -20.22 -14.74
N THR A 43 -5.12 -19.04 -14.24
CA THR A 43 -5.17 -17.81 -15.06
C THR A 43 -3.81 -17.11 -15.25
N GLY A 44 -2.74 -17.65 -14.66
CA GLY A 44 -1.36 -17.17 -14.87
C GLY A 44 -0.96 -15.91 -14.09
N LYS A 45 -1.78 -15.47 -13.11
CA LYS A 45 -1.53 -14.26 -12.29
C LYS A 45 -0.13 -14.22 -11.67
N THR A 46 0.21 -15.28 -10.93
CA THR A 46 1.49 -15.41 -10.22
C THR A 46 2.65 -15.52 -11.21
N THR A 47 2.46 -16.19 -12.34
CA THR A 47 3.45 -16.28 -13.43
C THR A 47 3.75 -14.90 -14.02
N ILE A 48 2.72 -14.09 -14.31
CA ILE A 48 2.89 -12.74 -14.86
C ILE A 48 3.60 -11.83 -13.86
N ILE A 49 3.15 -11.84 -12.59
CA ILE A 49 3.75 -11.02 -11.54
C ILE A 49 5.22 -11.41 -11.31
N ARG A 50 5.53 -12.70 -11.13
CA ARG A 50 6.92 -13.14 -10.91
C ARG A 50 7.81 -12.86 -12.13
N ALA A 51 7.29 -13.02 -13.36
CA ALA A 51 8.06 -12.77 -14.57
C ALA A 51 8.38 -11.28 -14.77
N SER A 52 7.56 -10.37 -14.23
CA SER A 52 7.82 -8.93 -14.33
C SER A 52 9.18 -8.51 -13.77
N ARG A 53 9.79 -9.31 -12.86
CA ARG A 53 11.17 -9.10 -12.39
C ARG A 53 12.17 -8.92 -13.53
N ASN A 54 11.95 -9.59 -14.66
CA ASN A 54 12.82 -9.50 -15.84
C ASN A 54 12.84 -8.10 -16.48
N ILE A 55 11.83 -7.26 -16.23
CA ILE A 55 11.72 -5.91 -16.79
C ILE A 55 11.85 -4.81 -15.73
N PHE A 56 12.34 -5.14 -14.54
CA PHE A 56 12.56 -4.16 -13.49
C PHE A 56 13.80 -3.31 -13.81
N PRO A 57 13.70 -1.97 -13.77
CA PRO A 57 14.87 -1.11 -13.83
C PRO A 57 15.79 -1.34 -12.63
N LYS A 58 17.09 -1.19 -12.83
CA LYS A 58 18.05 -1.18 -11.72
C LYS A 58 17.91 0.09 -10.88
N ILE A 59 18.25 -0.02 -9.60
CA ILE A 59 18.28 1.11 -8.67
C ILE A 59 19.68 1.29 -8.09
N GLU A 60 20.02 2.54 -7.81
CA GLU A 60 21.24 2.90 -7.11
C GLU A 60 21.03 2.83 -5.60
N ARG A 61 21.98 2.23 -4.88
CA ARG A 61 22.00 2.22 -3.40
C ARG A 61 23.39 2.48 -2.85
N ILE A 62 23.45 2.89 -1.58
CA ILE A 62 24.70 2.89 -0.80
C ILE A 62 25.25 1.46 -0.76
N LYS A 63 26.54 1.30 -1.07
CA LYS A 63 27.20 0.01 -1.20
C LYS A 63 27.07 -0.82 0.07
N GLY A 64 26.57 -2.06 -0.05
CA GLY A 64 26.41 -2.96 1.08
C GLY A 64 25.27 -2.63 2.05
N CYS A 65 24.42 -1.65 1.75
CA CYS A 65 23.28 -1.31 2.59
C CYS A 65 22.13 -2.32 2.43
N ASP A 66 21.81 -3.05 3.50
CA ASP A 66 20.71 -4.04 3.52
C ASP A 66 19.31 -3.43 3.39
N PHE A 67 19.17 -2.13 3.68
CA PHE A 67 17.91 -1.38 3.55
C PHE A 67 17.72 -0.76 2.16
N ASN A 68 18.70 -0.89 1.26
CA ASN A 68 18.68 -0.25 -0.08
C ASN A 68 18.53 1.28 -0.04
N CYS A 69 19.20 1.93 0.92
CA CYS A 69 19.19 3.38 1.08
C CYS A 69 19.61 4.11 -0.21
N ASP A 70 18.82 5.10 -0.60
CA ASP A 70 19.14 6.00 -1.71
C ASP A 70 20.31 6.91 -1.30
N PRO A 71 21.41 6.99 -2.06
CA PRO A 71 22.56 7.83 -1.71
C PRO A 71 22.19 9.31 -1.52
N LYS A 72 21.13 9.80 -2.18
CA LYS A 72 20.68 11.20 -2.07
C LYS A 72 19.75 11.43 -0.89
N LYS A 73 19.09 10.37 -0.39
CA LYS A 73 18.08 10.42 0.66
C LYS A 73 18.16 9.15 1.52
N PRO A 74 19.25 8.96 2.29
CA PRO A 74 19.37 7.81 3.16
C PRO A 74 18.27 7.84 4.24
N HIS A 75 17.62 6.69 4.47
CA HIS A 75 16.50 6.59 5.41
C HIS A 75 16.78 5.69 6.61
N CYS A 76 17.73 4.77 6.45
CA CYS A 76 18.02 3.72 7.41
C CYS A 76 18.83 4.26 8.60
N PRO A 77 18.71 3.67 9.80
CA PRO A 77 19.39 4.13 11.01
C PRO A 77 20.92 4.21 10.88
N LEU A 78 21.52 3.43 9.98
CA LEU A 78 22.96 3.40 9.73
C LEU A 78 23.47 4.53 8.85
N HIS A 79 22.62 5.12 7.99
CA HIS A 79 23.07 6.08 6.97
C HIS A 79 22.33 7.42 7.02
N ARG A 80 21.19 7.52 7.72
CA ARG A 80 20.34 8.72 7.72
C ARG A 80 21.02 9.98 8.27
N ASP A 81 22.01 9.78 9.14
CA ASP A 81 22.74 10.84 9.85
C ASP A 81 24.13 11.11 9.24
N LEU A 82 24.50 10.41 8.15
CA LEU A 82 25.79 10.59 7.47
C LEU A 82 25.76 11.80 6.53
N SER A 83 26.91 12.45 6.38
CA SER A 83 27.12 13.53 5.41
C SER A 83 27.23 12.98 3.98
N PRO A 84 26.99 13.81 2.95
CA PRO A 84 27.21 13.41 1.56
C PRO A 84 28.63 12.91 1.27
N GLU A 85 29.65 13.49 1.91
CA GLU A 85 31.05 13.08 1.77
C GLU A 85 31.27 11.67 2.35
N GLU A 86 30.72 11.37 3.52
CA GLU A 86 30.79 10.03 4.13
C GLU A 86 30.09 8.96 3.27
N ILE A 87 28.97 9.33 2.63
CA ILE A 87 28.26 8.43 1.71
C ILE A 87 29.08 8.18 0.44
N GLU A 88 29.78 9.20 -0.08
CA GLU A 88 30.66 9.06 -1.22
C GLU A 88 31.85 8.12 -0.92
N GLU A 89 32.41 8.19 0.30
CA GLU A 89 33.47 7.28 0.76
C GLU A 89 33.02 5.82 0.86
N LEU A 90 31.79 5.56 1.33
CA LEU A 90 31.20 4.22 1.33
C LEU A 90 31.01 3.68 -0.10
N GLY A 91 30.76 4.57 -1.04
CA GLY A 91 30.50 4.29 -2.44
C GLY A 91 29.06 3.84 -2.71
N VAL A 92 28.75 3.77 -4.01
CA VAL A 92 27.42 3.43 -4.53
C VAL A 92 27.50 2.21 -5.44
N GLU A 93 26.41 1.44 -5.50
CA GLU A 93 26.29 0.30 -6.41
C GLU A 93 24.91 0.26 -7.08
N GLN A 94 24.86 -0.35 -8.26
CA GLN A 94 23.62 -0.61 -9.00
C GLN A 94 23.16 -2.04 -8.75
N ILE A 95 21.97 -2.18 -8.18
CA ILE A 95 21.34 -3.48 -7.94
C ILE A 95 20.05 -3.61 -8.73
N ASP A 96 19.60 -4.85 -8.91
CA ASP A 96 18.24 -5.08 -9.38
C ASP A 96 17.25 -4.57 -8.34
N MET A 97 16.16 -3.92 -8.79
CA MET A 97 15.12 -3.46 -7.89
C MET A 97 14.60 -4.65 -7.05
N PRO A 98 14.54 -4.52 -5.72
CA PRO A 98 14.14 -5.62 -4.85
C PRO A 98 12.76 -6.14 -5.22
N PHE A 99 12.66 -7.47 -5.36
CA PHE A 99 11.39 -8.18 -5.41
C PHE A 99 11.46 -9.32 -4.42
N LEU A 100 10.75 -9.20 -3.30
CA LEU A 100 10.70 -10.22 -2.26
C LEU A 100 9.29 -10.78 -2.12
N GLU A 101 9.16 -11.99 -1.57
CA GLU A 101 7.88 -12.65 -1.35
C GLU A 101 7.58 -12.80 0.14
N ILE A 102 6.31 -12.64 0.52
CA ILE A 102 5.80 -13.03 1.83
C ILE A 102 4.89 -14.23 1.62
N SER A 103 5.20 -15.34 2.31
CA SER A 103 4.35 -16.52 2.36
C SER A 103 3.10 -16.25 3.20
N HIS A 104 1.96 -16.87 2.85
CA HIS A 104 0.76 -16.87 3.72
C HIS A 104 1.02 -17.49 5.10
N SER A 105 2.09 -18.28 5.24
CA SER A 105 2.54 -18.89 6.50
C SER A 105 3.68 -18.14 7.20
N ALA A 106 4.03 -16.94 6.72
CA ALA A 106 5.11 -16.14 7.28
C ALA A 106 4.84 -15.77 8.75
N LYS A 107 5.90 -15.48 9.48
CA LYS A 107 5.83 -15.01 10.86
C LYS A 107 6.18 -13.53 10.92
N LYS A 108 5.62 -12.80 11.88
CA LYS A 108 5.92 -11.37 12.09
C LYS A 108 7.41 -11.06 12.04
N GLY A 109 8.23 -11.84 12.76
CA GLY A 109 9.68 -11.67 12.80
C GLY A 109 10.40 -11.81 11.45
N THR A 110 9.89 -12.65 10.54
CA THR A 110 10.47 -12.79 9.19
C THR A 110 10.05 -11.66 8.26
N VAL A 111 8.91 -11.01 8.54
CA VAL A 111 8.34 -9.94 7.70
C VAL A 111 8.88 -8.57 8.08
N VAL A 112 8.85 -8.24 9.37
CA VAL A 112 9.30 -6.94 9.88
C VAL A 112 10.77 -6.97 10.28
N GLY A 113 11.18 -8.07 10.91
CA GLY A 113 12.49 -8.22 11.53
C GLY A 113 12.34 -8.65 12.99
N SER A 114 13.47 -9.00 13.61
CA SER A 114 13.54 -9.44 14.99
C SER A 114 14.90 -9.10 15.59
N ILE A 115 15.06 -9.24 16.91
CA ILE A 115 16.37 -9.08 17.55
C ILE A 115 17.32 -10.19 17.10
N ASP A 116 18.56 -9.79 16.79
CA ASP A 116 19.67 -10.71 16.57
C ASP A 116 20.16 -11.26 17.92
N LEU A 117 19.60 -12.41 18.32
CA LEU A 117 19.94 -13.07 19.59
C LEU A 117 21.40 -13.51 19.65
N GLU A 118 22.01 -13.84 18.50
CA GLU A 118 23.41 -14.27 18.44
C GLU A 118 24.33 -13.10 18.79
N LYS A 119 24.11 -11.93 18.18
CA LYS A 119 24.88 -10.71 18.53
C LYS A 119 24.58 -10.22 19.94
N LEU A 120 23.33 -10.31 20.38
CA LEU A 120 22.96 -9.85 21.72
C LEU A 120 23.60 -10.71 22.82
N SER A 121 23.70 -12.02 22.60
CA SER A 121 24.26 -12.98 23.56
C SER A 121 25.77 -13.26 23.39
N SER A 122 26.41 -12.59 22.42
CA SER A 122 27.85 -12.72 22.17
C SER A 122 28.65 -12.37 23.42
N ARG A 123 29.55 -13.29 23.83
CA ARG A 123 30.41 -13.10 25.00
C ARG A 123 31.53 -12.10 24.76
N GLU A 124 31.96 -11.97 23.52
CA GLU A 124 33.08 -11.10 23.15
C GLU A 124 32.63 -9.67 22.85
N ASN A 125 31.48 -9.53 22.19
CA ASN A 125 30.93 -8.22 21.80
C ASN A 125 29.39 -8.26 21.81
N PRO A 126 28.75 -8.17 22.99
CA PRO A 126 27.29 -8.17 23.09
C PRO A 126 26.73 -6.87 22.50
N GLN A 127 25.88 -7.00 21.48
CA GLN A 127 25.30 -5.86 20.79
C GLN A 127 23.80 -6.07 20.51
N ALA A 128 22.99 -5.07 20.85
CA ALA A 128 21.61 -4.99 20.37
C ALA A 128 21.62 -4.72 18.87
N ALA A 129 21.20 -5.71 18.09
CA ALA A 129 21.12 -5.64 16.64
C ALA A 129 19.79 -6.22 16.16
N LEU A 130 19.36 -5.80 14.96
CA LEU A 130 18.15 -6.28 14.32
C LEU A 130 18.50 -7.15 13.10
N LEU A 131 17.83 -8.30 13.01
CA LEU A 131 17.70 -9.06 11.78
C LEU A 131 16.57 -8.45 10.96
N LEU A 132 16.88 -7.96 9.76
CA LEU A 132 15.87 -7.33 8.91
C LEU A 132 14.92 -8.35 8.29
N GLY A 133 13.63 -8.06 8.40
CA GLY A 133 12.59 -8.83 7.73
C GLY A 133 12.46 -8.49 6.25
N THR A 134 11.52 -9.16 5.59
CA THR A 134 11.18 -8.95 4.18
C THR A 134 10.85 -7.50 3.84
N ILE A 135 10.07 -6.80 4.67
CA ILE A 135 9.60 -5.45 4.30
C ILE A 135 10.73 -4.42 4.27
N PRO A 136 11.55 -4.25 5.33
CA PRO A 136 12.67 -3.29 5.26
C PRO A 136 13.65 -3.60 4.13
N ARG A 137 13.90 -4.88 3.84
CA ARG A 137 14.77 -5.32 2.74
C ARG A 137 14.17 -5.09 1.34
N ALA A 138 12.86 -4.87 1.23
CA ALA A 138 12.17 -4.56 -0.01
C ALA A 138 11.96 -3.05 -0.23
N HIS A 139 12.55 -2.19 0.61
CA HIS A 139 12.50 -0.74 0.43
C HIS A 139 12.99 -0.33 -0.98
N ARG A 140 12.26 0.58 -1.63
CA ARG A 140 12.38 1.00 -3.05
C ARG A 140 12.13 -0.12 -4.06
N GLY A 141 11.39 -1.16 -3.65
CA GLY A 141 11.05 -2.30 -4.49
C GLY A 141 9.62 -2.78 -4.28
N VAL A 142 9.44 -4.09 -4.50
CA VAL A 142 8.14 -4.77 -4.53
C VAL A 142 8.14 -5.93 -3.54
N ILE A 143 7.02 -6.06 -2.83
CA ILE A 143 6.68 -7.26 -2.07
C ILE A 143 5.54 -7.94 -2.78
N PHE A 144 5.67 -9.24 -3.01
CA PHE A 144 4.61 -10.07 -3.53
C PHE A 144 4.04 -11.00 -2.48
N VAL A 145 2.72 -11.01 -2.34
CA VAL A 145 1.98 -11.94 -1.49
C VAL A 145 1.12 -12.83 -2.37
N ASP A 146 1.47 -14.12 -2.42
CA ASP A 146 0.63 -15.13 -3.05
C ASP A 146 -0.46 -15.57 -2.06
N GLU A 147 -1.69 -15.75 -2.54
CA GLU A 147 -2.86 -16.07 -1.71
C GLU A 147 -3.09 -15.05 -0.57
N ILE A 148 -3.19 -13.76 -0.90
CA ILE A 148 -3.37 -12.67 0.09
C ILE A 148 -4.60 -12.86 0.99
N ASN A 149 -5.66 -13.47 0.46
CA ASN A 149 -6.87 -13.80 1.21
C ASN A 149 -6.60 -14.82 2.32
N ARG A 150 -5.75 -15.83 2.04
CA ARG A 150 -5.31 -16.80 3.05
C ARG A 150 -4.42 -16.17 4.10
N LEU A 151 -3.47 -15.33 3.69
CA LEU A 151 -2.67 -14.55 4.64
C LEU A 151 -3.57 -13.68 5.54
N ALA A 152 -4.63 -13.09 4.98
CA ALA A 152 -5.55 -12.26 5.73
C ALA A 152 -6.36 -13.01 6.79
N ASP A 153 -6.62 -14.29 6.54
CA ASP A 153 -7.29 -15.19 7.46
C ASP A 153 -6.33 -15.77 8.52
N THR A 154 -5.13 -16.20 8.11
CA THR A 154 -4.21 -16.95 8.98
C THR A 154 -3.24 -16.10 9.79
N ALA A 155 -2.95 -14.87 9.36
CA ALA A 155 -1.93 -14.00 9.95
C ALA A 155 -2.42 -12.54 10.09
N PRO A 156 -3.39 -12.26 11.00
CA PRO A 156 -3.97 -10.92 11.16
C PRO A 156 -2.95 -9.87 11.61
N ASP A 157 -1.90 -10.27 12.34
CA ASP A 157 -0.80 -9.40 12.74
C ASP A 157 0.02 -8.91 11.54
N ILE A 158 0.27 -9.77 10.54
CA ILE A 158 0.93 -9.36 9.30
C ILE A 158 0.02 -8.44 8.48
N VAL A 159 -1.29 -8.68 8.48
CA VAL A 159 -2.25 -7.77 7.84
C VAL A 159 -2.16 -6.38 8.42
N ASP A 160 -2.14 -6.24 9.75
CA ASP A 160 -2.06 -4.93 10.39
C ASP A 160 -0.76 -4.19 10.02
N ILE A 161 0.35 -4.92 9.93
CA ILE A 161 1.61 -4.37 9.41
C ILE A 161 1.48 -3.92 7.95
N LEU A 162 0.84 -4.71 7.09
CA LEU A 162 0.59 -4.33 5.70
C LEU A 162 -0.32 -3.09 5.63
N LEU A 163 -1.33 -2.96 6.49
CA LEU A 163 -2.19 -1.78 6.54
C LEU A 163 -1.40 -0.51 6.87
N ASP A 164 -0.43 -0.58 7.79
CA ASP A 164 0.43 0.55 8.15
C ASP A 164 1.41 0.90 7.02
N VAL A 165 2.00 -0.12 6.40
CA VAL A 165 2.94 0.05 5.28
C VAL A 165 2.24 0.61 4.03
N MET A 166 1.00 0.19 3.77
CA MET A 166 0.19 0.63 2.62
C MET A 166 -0.62 1.89 2.91
N GLY A 167 -0.74 2.28 4.19
CA GLY A 167 -1.63 3.35 4.65
C GLY A 167 -1.07 4.75 4.38
N THR A 168 0.24 4.92 4.49
CA THR A 168 0.91 6.20 4.24
C THR A 168 1.91 6.09 3.09
N LYS A 169 2.20 7.20 2.42
CA LYS A 169 3.24 7.27 1.37
C LYS A 169 4.27 8.33 1.79
N PRO A 170 5.44 7.93 2.36
CA PRO A 170 5.94 6.56 2.59
C PRO A 170 5.21 5.82 3.73
N GLY A 171 5.23 4.49 3.67
CA GLY A 171 4.76 3.61 4.74
C GLY A 171 5.70 3.66 5.95
N ARG A 172 5.29 3.06 7.07
CA ARG A 172 6.13 2.99 8.28
C ARG A 172 6.09 1.61 8.89
N ILE A 173 7.21 1.23 9.49
CA ILE A 173 7.34 0.05 10.34
C ILE A 173 7.89 0.51 11.67
N GLN A 174 7.32 -0.03 12.75
CA GLN A 174 7.77 0.19 14.11
C GLN A 174 8.11 -1.15 14.73
N ILE A 175 9.35 -1.28 15.20
CA ILE A 175 9.85 -2.47 15.89
C ILE A 175 10.01 -2.10 17.36
N GLU A 176 9.22 -2.76 18.20
CA GLU A 176 9.22 -2.58 19.64
C GLU A 176 9.56 -3.90 20.31
N GLU A 177 10.61 -3.87 21.14
CA GLU A 177 11.07 -5.03 21.89
C GLU A 177 11.35 -4.61 23.34
N VAL A 178 11.03 -5.49 24.28
CA VAL A 178 11.10 -5.17 25.70
C VAL A 178 12.52 -4.84 26.12
N GLY A 179 12.72 -3.66 26.69
CA GLY A 179 14.03 -3.20 27.18
C GLY A 179 14.93 -2.62 26.09
N LEU A 180 14.46 -2.48 24.85
CA LEU A 180 15.20 -1.82 23.77
C LEU A 180 14.46 -0.54 23.29
N PRO A 181 15.20 0.45 22.75
CA PRO A 181 14.58 1.61 22.11
C PRO A 181 13.71 1.18 20.93
N VAL A 182 12.60 1.89 20.74
CA VAL A 182 11.73 1.72 19.57
C VAL A 182 12.49 2.10 18.31
N VAL A 183 12.40 1.25 17.28
CA VAL A 183 12.98 1.51 15.96
C VAL A 183 11.86 1.78 14.96
N GLU A 184 11.79 3.03 14.49
CA GLU A 184 10.89 3.44 13.41
C GLU A 184 11.63 3.51 12.07
N LEU A 185 11.06 2.90 11.04
CA LEU A 185 11.61 2.81 9.70
C LEU A 185 10.57 3.26 8.66
N PRO A 186 10.79 4.38 7.94
CA PRO A 186 9.98 4.71 6.79
C PRO A 186 10.33 3.76 5.63
N VAL A 187 9.31 3.12 5.05
CA VAL A 187 9.47 2.17 3.95
C VAL A 187 8.68 2.60 2.72
N GLN A 188 9.32 2.58 1.56
CA GLN A 188 8.69 2.82 0.27
C GLN A 188 8.63 1.49 -0.48
N VAL A 189 7.53 0.77 -0.35
CA VAL A 189 7.40 -0.56 -0.95
C VAL A 189 6.02 -0.73 -1.58
N SER A 190 6.03 -1.21 -2.82
CA SER A 190 4.80 -1.57 -3.53
C SER A 190 4.39 -2.97 -3.12
N VAL A 191 3.13 -3.14 -2.71
CA VAL A 191 2.58 -4.44 -2.29
C VAL A 191 1.74 -4.99 -3.43
N TRP A 192 2.21 -6.09 -4.00
CA TRP A 192 1.52 -6.78 -5.08
C TRP A 192 0.96 -8.09 -4.52
N ALA A 193 -0.27 -8.39 -4.86
CA ALA A 193 -0.97 -9.53 -4.32
C ALA A 193 -1.64 -10.35 -5.40
N ALA A 194 -1.80 -11.65 -5.15
CA ALA A 194 -2.69 -12.50 -5.92
C ALA A 194 -3.64 -13.26 -5.00
N SER A 195 -4.87 -13.50 -5.43
CA SER A 195 -5.80 -14.43 -4.76
C SER A 195 -6.71 -15.15 -5.74
N ASN A 196 -7.32 -16.24 -5.27
CA ASN A 196 -8.48 -16.84 -5.91
C ASN A 196 -9.71 -16.62 -5.02
N PRO A 197 -10.70 -15.82 -5.44
CA PRO A 197 -11.89 -15.53 -4.63
C PRO A 197 -12.84 -16.75 -4.47
N ASP A 198 -12.74 -17.76 -5.34
CA ASP A 198 -13.61 -18.96 -5.30
C ASP A 198 -13.13 -20.02 -4.29
N GLU A 199 -11.95 -19.82 -3.69
CA GLU A 199 -11.40 -20.71 -2.68
C GLU A 199 -11.60 -20.16 -1.28
N GLU A 200 -11.73 -21.03 -0.28
CA GLU A 200 -11.69 -20.63 1.12
C GLU A 200 -10.40 -19.83 1.41
N PRO A 201 -10.53 -18.61 1.98
CA PRO A 201 -11.66 -18.10 2.77
C PRO A 201 -12.65 -17.20 2.00
N GLY A 202 -12.52 -17.11 0.67
CA GLY A 202 -13.33 -16.27 -0.20
C GLY A 202 -12.61 -15.02 -0.71
N PRO A 203 -13.37 -14.01 -1.19
CA PRO A 203 -12.86 -12.72 -1.63
C PRO A 203 -12.20 -11.92 -0.50
N LEU A 204 -11.18 -11.12 -0.83
CA LEU A 204 -10.44 -10.37 0.19
C LEU A 204 -11.30 -9.26 0.83
N GLU A 205 -12.19 -8.64 0.05
CA GLU A 205 -13.15 -7.64 0.50
C GLU A 205 -14.10 -8.15 1.59
N ASP A 206 -14.43 -9.45 1.56
CA ASP A 206 -15.31 -10.08 2.54
C ASP A 206 -14.53 -10.47 3.81
N ILE A 207 -13.27 -10.91 3.67
CA ILE A 207 -12.42 -11.33 4.78
C ILE A 207 -11.88 -10.12 5.55
N ARG A 208 -11.35 -9.12 4.84
CA ARG A 208 -10.67 -7.96 5.43
C ARG A 208 -10.82 -6.72 4.52
N ARG A 209 -12.03 -6.16 4.47
CA ARG A 209 -12.38 -4.96 3.69
C ARG A 209 -11.35 -3.81 3.79
N GLN A 210 -10.80 -3.58 4.98
CA GLN A 210 -9.78 -2.54 5.21
C GLN A 210 -8.49 -2.76 4.41
N LEU A 211 -8.05 -4.01 4.26
CA LEU A 211 -6.88 -4.36 3.46
C LEU A 211 -7.19 -4.25 1.97
N SER A 212 -8.38 -4.70 1.56
CA SER A 212 -8.85 -4.57 0.17
C SER A 212 -8.87 -3.11 -0.29
N ASP A 213 -9.42 -2.18 0.51
CA ASP A 213 -9.40 -0.73 0.21
C ASP A 213 -7.98 -0.16 0.08
N ARG A 214 -6.96 -0.83 0.63
CA ARG A 214 -5.57 -0.38 0.54
C ARG A 214 -4.87 -0.68 -0.77
N PHE A 215 -5.46 -1.50 -1.63
CA PHE A 215 -5.00 -1.66 -2.99
C PHE A 215 -5.41 -0.45 -3.85
N ASP A 216 -4.48 0.06 -4.65
CA ASP A 216 -4.78 1.13 -5.61
C ASP A 216 -5.60 0.57 -6.78
N PHE A 217 -5.28 -0.66 -7.21
CA PHE A 217 -5.94 -1.34 -8.32
C PHE A 217 -6.19 -2.81 -8.02
N VAL A 218 -7.42 -3.28 -8.27
CA VAL A 218 -7.77 -4.70 -8.28
C VAL A 218 -8.08 -5.12 -9.72
N VAL A 219 -7.35 -6.12 -10.21
CA VAL A 219 -7.44 -6.60 -11.59
C VAL A 219 -8.03 -7.99 -11.61
N ASN A 220 -9.18 -8.16 -12.26
CA ASN A 220 -9.71 -9.49 -12.55
C ASN A 220 -8.97 -10.10 -13.73
N VAL A 221 -8.39 -11.28 -13.53
CA VAL A 221 -7.65 -12.02 -14.56
C VAL A 221 -8.44 -13.25 -14.95
N GLU A 222 -8.87 -13.28 -16.20
CA GLU A 222 -9.70 -14.34 -16.76
C GLU A 222 -8.89 -15.35 -17.56
N ARG A 223 -9.46 -16.54 -17.77
CA ARG A 223 -8.90 -17.56 -18.65
C ARG A 223 -9.00 -17.10 -20.12
N PRO A 224 -8.05 -17.50 -20.98
CA PRO A 224 -8.19 -17.28 -22.41
C PRO A 224 -9.43 -18.04 -22.93
N LYS A 225 -10.26 -17.35 -23.73
CA LYS A 225 -11.47 -17.93 -24.35
C LYS A 225 -11.24 -18.43 -25.79
N ASP A 226 -10.11 -18.05 -26.39
CA ASP A 226 -9.74 -18.38 -27.76
C ASP A 226 -8.75 -19.55 -27.81
N VAL A 227 -9.06 -20.56 -28.65
CA VAL A 227 -8.24 -21.77 -28.82
C VAL A 227 -6.85 -21.42 -29.39
N GLY A 228 -6.76 -20.43 -30.28
CA GLY A 228 -5.50 -19.98 -30.85
C GLY A 228 -4.58 -19.36 -29.79
N ILE A 229 -5.13 -18.62 -28.83
CA ILE A 229 -4.39 -18.10 -27.67
C ILE A 229 -3.89 -19.24 -26.79
N VAL A 230 -4.74 -20.22 -26.46
CA VAL A 230 -4.32 -21.39 -25.66
C VAL A 230 -3.20 -22.15 -26.35
N ARG A 231 -3.34 -22.40 -27.66
CA ARG A 231 -2.29 -23.04 -28.47
C ARG A 231 -0.97 -22.25 -28.39
N ARG A 232 -0.99 -20.92 -28.57
CA ARG A 232 0.22 -20.08 -28.44
C ARG A 232 0.82 -20.13 -27.04
N ILE A 233 0.00 -20.22 -25.98
CA ILE A 233 0.49 -20.35 -24.60
C ILE A 233 1.24 -21.68 -24.43
N LEU A 234 0.74 -22.77 -25.01
CA LEU A 234 1.38 -24.08 -24.99
C LEU A 234 2.65 -24.11 -25.86
N GLU A 235 2.64 -23.49 -27.04
CA GLU A 235 3.82 -23.35 -27.92
C GLU A 235 4.89 -22.44 -27.31
N GLY A 236 4.51 -21.48 -26.46
CA GLY A 236 5.43 -20.56 -25.79
C GLY A 236 6.41 -21.20 -24.80
N TYR A 237 6.40 -22.53 -24.63
CA TYR A 237 7.51 -23.24 -23.97
C TYR A 237 8.77 -23.30 -24.85
N ASP A 238 8.62 -23.30 -26.18
CA ASP A 238 9.72 -23.41 -27.14
C ASP A 238 10.16 -22.06 -27.72
N GLN A 239 9.51 -20.95 -27.34
CA GLN A 239 9.87 -19.61 -27.81
C GLN A 239 11.19 -19.15 -27.20
N LYS A 240 12.09 -18.65 -28.06
CA LYS A 240 13.35 -18.03 -27.63
C LYS A 240 13.07 -16.80 -26.78
N GLU A 241 13.90 -16.62 -25.76
CA GLU A 241 13.90 -15.42 -24.93
C GLU A 241 14.20 -14.18 -25.78
N ASP A 242 13.42 -13.11 -25.60
CA ASP A 242 13.66 -11.83 -26.25
C ASP A 242 14.15 -10.80 -25.23
N ILE A 243 15.46 -10.88 -24.95
CA ILE A 243 16.14 -9.96 -24.03
C ILE A 243 16.08 -8.53 -24.56
N ALA A 244 16.06 -8.32 -25.88
CA ALA A 244 16.01 -6.99 -26.47
C ALA A 244 14.66 -6.31 -26.19
N LEU A 245 13.55 -7.06 -26.23
CA LEU A 245 12.24 -6.57 -25.84
C LEU A 245 12.18 -6.17 -24.36
N GLU A 246 12.77 -6.98 -23.48
CA GLU A 246 12.84 -6.69 -22.04
C GLU A 246 13.68 -5.44 -21.76
N MET A 247 14.84 -5.31 -22.40
CA MET A 247 15.68 -4.12 -22.29
C MET A 247 14.98 -2.87 -22.82
N LYS A 248 14.24 -2.97 -23.94
CA LYS A 248 13.45 -1.85 -24.47
C LYS A 248 12.37 -1.38 -23.48
N LYS A 249 11.74 -2.31 -22.75
CA LYS A 249 10.81 -1.98 -21.67
C LYS A 249 11.49 -1.22 -20.54
N VAL A 250 12.64 -1.71 -20.08
CA VAL A 250 13.43 -1.06 -19.02
C VAL A 250 13.81 0.37 -19.42
N THR A 251 14.32 0.58 -20.63
CA THR A 251 14.61 1.93 -21.16
C THR A 251 13.35 2.79 -21.24
N GLY A 252 12.23 2.23 -21.67
CA GLY A 252 10.93 2.91 -21.69
C GLY A 252 10.48 3.41 -20.31
N PHE A 253 10.71 2.64 -19.24
CA PHE A 253 10.42 3.09 -17.88
C PHE A 253 11.27 4.27 -17.45
N LEU A 254 12.57 4.29 -17.79
CA LEU A 254 13.47 5.40 -17.48
C LEU A 254 13.08 6.68 -18.21
N GLU A 255 12.65 6.58 -19.47
CA GLU A 255 12.10 7.73 -20.21
C GLU A 255 10.77 8.21 -19.64
N ALA A 256 9.87 7.29 -19.32
CA ALA A 256 8.58 7.61 -18.74
C ALA A 256 8.72 8.27 -17.36
N GLN A 257 9.72 7.90 -16.56
CA GLN A 257 10.00 8.55 -15.27
C GLN A 257 10.33 10.03 -15.45
N LYS A 258 11.13 10.38 -16.46
CA LYS A 258 11.43 11.79 -16.79
C LYS A 258 10.16 12.55 -17.16
N ARG A 259 9.34 11.98 -18.03
CA ARG A 259 8.04 12.57 -18.44
C ARG A 259 7.08 12.71 -17.26
N LEU A 260 7.06 11.76 -16.32
CA LEU A 260 6.18 11.79 -15.16
C LEU A 260 6.46 13.00 -14.26
N ASN A 261 7.72 13.37 -14.11
CA ASN A 261 8.14 14.53 -13.32
C ASN A 261 7.70 15.87 -13.95
N GLU A 262 7.53 15.90 -15.27
CA GLU A 262 7.07 17.07 -16.03
C GLU A 262 5.54 17.05 -16.25
N SER A 263 4.89 15.88 -16.08
CA SER A 263 3.47 15.70 -16.38
C SER A 263 2.56 16.46 -15.41
N GLN A 264 1.64 17.24 -15.96
CA GLN A 264 0.54 17.85 -15.23
C GLN A 264 -0.79 17.30 -15.74
N VAL A 265 -1.74 17.15 -14.82
CA VAL A 265 -3.11 16.77 -15.15
C VAL A 265 -3.95 18.03 -15.26
N SER A 266 -4.76 18.11 -16.32
CA SER A 266 -5.66 19.25 -16.53
C SER A 266 -6.65 19.41 -15.39
N ASP A 267 -7.01 20.65 -15.09
CA ASP A 267 -8.00 20.94 -14.05
C ASP A 267 -9.39 20.41 -14.41
N ASP A 268 -9.71 20.27 -15.69
CA ASP A 268 -10.94 19.63 -16.17
C ASP A 268 -11.01 18.15 -15.74
N LEU A 269 -9.89 17.41 -15.82
CA LEU A 269 -9.84 16.02 -15.37
C LEU A 269 -9.98 15.92 -13.85
N LYS A 270 -9.30 16.80 -13.10
CA LYS A 270 -9.44 16.86 -11.63
C LYS A 270 -10.89 17.16 -11.24
N THR A 271 -11.53 18.08 -11.95
CA THR A 271 -12.93 18.46 -11.70
C THR A 271 -13.89 17.33 -12.05
N THR A 272 -13.62 16.61 -13.14
CA THR A 272 -14.38 15.40 -13.50
C THR A 272 -14.28 14.36 -12.40
N LEU A 273 -13.07 14.07 -11.92
CA LEU A 273 -12.82 13.13 -10.83
C LEU A 273 -13.48 13.56 -9.51
N ALA A 274 -13.42 14.84 -9.15
CA ALA A 274 -14.11 15.38 -7.98
C ALA A 274 -15.64 15.25 -8.12
N SER A 275 -16.16 15.47 -9.33
CA SER A 275 -17.59 15.30 -9.63
C SER A 275 -18.02 13.84 -9.48
N LEU A 276 -17.18 12.87 -9.91
CA LEU A 276 -17.46 11.45 -9.68
C LEU A 276 -17.58 11.13 -8.19
N TYR A 277 -16.64 11.63 -7.37
CA TYR A 277 -16.63 11.40 -5.93
C TYR A 277 -17.95 11.84 -5.29
N VAL A 278 -18.39 13.06 -5.59
CA VAL A 278 -19.59 13.67 -5.01
C VAL A 278 -20.86 13.02 -5.56
N ASN A 279 -20.98 12.89 -6.89
CA ASN A 279 -22.23 12.47 -7.53
C ASN A 279 -22.57 11.00 -7.26
N PHE A 280 -21.56 10.14 -7.12
CA PHE A 280 -21.74 8.71 -6.86
C PHE A 280 -21.54 8.33 -5.39
N GLY A 281 -21.33 9.30 -4.50
CA GLY A 281 -21.21 9.08 -3.06
C GLY A 281 -20.10 8.12 -2.67
N LEU A 282 -18.92 8.24 -3.31
CA LEU A 282 -17.80 7.33 -3.04
C LEU A 282 -17.31 7.52 -1.60
N GLU A 283 -17.20 6.42 -0.83
CA GLU A 283 -16.79 6.47 0.57
C GLU A 283 -15.33 6.89 0.75
N SER A 284 -14.46 6.54 -0.20
CA SER A 284 -13.00 6.68 -0.10
C SER A 284 -12.44 7.53 -1.23
N ILE A 285 -11.76 8.63 -0.88
CA ILE A 285 -11.06 9.48 -1.87
C ILE A 285 -9.92 8.74 -2.57
N ARG A 286 -9.43 7.65 -1.99
CA ARG A 286 -8.37 6.82 -2.53
C ARG A 286 -8.71 6.28 -3.91
N GLY A 287 -9.99 5.97 -4.15
CA GLY A 287 -10.49 5.62 -5.49
C GLY A 287 -10.09 6.64 -6.54
N ILE A 288 -10.32 7.90 -6.23
CA ILE A 288 -10.03 9.03 -7.11
C ILE A 288 -8.53 9.30 -7.23
N GLU A 289 -7.79 9.23 -6.12
CA GLU A 289 -6.34 9.40 -6.10
C GLU A 289 -5.62 8.32 -6.93
N SER A 290 -6.05 7.06 -6.80
CA SER A 290 -5.51 5.95 -7.58
C SER A 290 -5.79 6.15 -9.07
N ILE A 291 -6.99 6.60 -9.46
CA ILE A 291 -7.30 6.91 -10.87
C ILE A 291 -6.41 8.05 -11.38
N LEU A 292 -6.29 9.14 -10.62
CA LEU A 292 -5.48 10.30 -11.01
C LEU A 292 -4.00 9.92 -11.19
N LEU A 293 -3.45 9.20 -10.22
CA LEU A 293 -2.06 8.72 -10.27
C LEU A 293 -1.85 7.74 -11.42
N GLY A 294 -2.76 6.78 -11.58
CA GLY A 294 -2.74 5.84 -12.71
C GLY A 294 -2.79 6.57 -14.06
N ALA A 295 -3.59 7.63 -14.18
CA ALA A 295 -3.73 8.37 -15.42
C ALA A 295 -2.43 9.08 -15.79
N ARG A 296 -1.75 9.67 -14.80
CA ARG A 296 -0.40 10.25 -14.96
C ARG A 296 0.63 9.22 -15.40
N LEU A 297 0.65 8.06 -14.73
CA LEU A 297 1.59 6.98 -15.05
C LEU A 297 1.35 6.41 -16.45
N ARG A 298 0.08 6.15 -16.79
CA ARG A 298 -0.31 5.68 -18.12
C ARG A 298 0.03 6.69 -19.21
N GLY A 299 -0.24 7.98 -18.97
CA GLY A 299 0.15 9.06 -19.87
C GLY A 299 1.67 9.11 -20.09
N ALA A 300 2.46 9.01 -19.02
CA ALA A 300 3.92 8.99 -19.09
C ALA A 300 4.47 7.78 -19.87
N LEU A 301 3.90 6.59 -19.67
CA LEU A 301 4.25 5.37 -20.41
C LEU A 301 3.90 5.49 -21.90
N LEU A 302 2.76 6.10 -22.21
CA LEU A 302 2.27 6.29 -23.59
C LEU A 302 2.87 7.53 -24.29
N GLY A 303 3.60 8.38 -23.56
CA GLY A 303 4.14 9.62 -24.09
C GLY A 303 3.09 10.67 -24.45
N LYS A 304 1.91 10.64 -23.81
CA LYS A 304 0.81 11.59 -24.03
C LYS A 304 0.32 12.19 -22.71
N SER A 305 -0.31 13.36 -22.78
CA SER A 305 -1.04 13.90 -21.63
C SER A 305 -2.22 12.99 -21.27
N PRO A 306 -2.51 12.78 -19.97
CA PRO A 306 -3.66 11.98 -19.55
C PRO A 306 -4.97 12.57 -20.08
N ASP A 307 -5.89 11.71 -20.48
CA ASP A 307 -7.22 12.09 -20.98
C ASP A 307 -8.34 11.32 -20.26
N ILE A 308 -9.60 11.60 -20.65
CA ILE A 308 -10.77 10.93 -20.08
C ILE A 308 -10.81 9.43 -20.38
N LYS A 309 -10.18 8.96 -21.47
CA LYS A 309 -10.12 7.53 -21.80
C LYS A 309 -9.24 6.79 -20.81
N ASP A 310 -8.17 7.43 -20.33
CA ASP A 310 -7.32 6.88 -19.28
C ASP A 310 -8.12 6.78 -17.96
N VAL A 311 -8.94 7.79 -17.63
CA VAL A 311 -9.86 7.74 -16.47
C VAL A 311 -10.86 6.60 -16.57
N VAL A 312 -11.55 6.46 -17.72
CA VAL A 312 -12.50 5.35 -17.98
C VAL A 312 -11.81 4.00 -17.80
N TYR A 313 -10.62 3.84 -18.36
CA TYR A 313 -9.86 2.61 -18.28
C TYR A 313 -9.48 2.25 -16.85
N LEU A 314 -9.00 3.22 -16.07
CA LEU A 314 -8.50 3.01 -14.71
C LEU A 314 -9.61 2.88 -13.66
N ALA A 315 -10.75 3.55 -13.86
CA ALA A 315 -11.90 3.47 -12.95
C ALA A 315 -12.36 2.01 -12.75
N ARG A 316 -12.27 1.18 -13.81
CA ARG A 316 -12.62 -0.25 -13.77
C ARG A 316 -11.78 -1.05 -12.76
N TYR A 317 -10.54 -0.66 -12.53
CA TYR A 317 -9.62 -1.35 -11.62
C TYR A 317 -9.56 -0.69 -10.24
N ALA A 318 -9.64 0.64 -10.19
CA ALA A 318 -9.51 1.42 -8.96
C ALA A 318 -10.77 1.40 -8.08
N LEU A 319 -11.95 1.24 -8.69
CA LEU A 319 -13.24 1.28 -7.99
C LEU A 319 -13.87 -0.10 -7.77
N LYS A 320 -13.34 -1.15 -8.41
CA LYS A 320 -13.87 -2.53 -8.36
C LYS A 320 -14.17 -3.01 -6.93
N HIS A 321 -13.24 -2.76 -6.01
CA HIS A 321 -13.30 -3.21 -4.61
C HIS A 321 -13.83 -2.14 -3.65
N ARG A 322 -14.22 -0.97 -4.17
CA ARG A 322 -14.68 0.20 -3.39
C ARG A 322 -16.15 0.53 -3.62
N THR A 323 -16.74 -0.02 -4.66
CA THR A 323 -18.12 0.25 -5.09
C THR A 323 -18.80 -1.05 -5.47
N ASP A 324 -20.11 -1.12 -5.29
CA ASP A 324 -20.91 -2.24 -5.78
C ASP A 324 -21.03 -2.20 -7.31
N GLY A 325 -21.29 -3.37 -7.90
CA GLY A 325 -21.27 -3.52 -9.36
C GLY A 325 -22.28 -2.63 -10.10
N LYS A 326 -23.40 -2.26 -9.46
CA LYS A 326 -24.40 -1.35 -10.05
C LYS A 326 -23.84 0.07 -10.17
N ASN A 327 -23.34 0.64 -9.07
CA ASN A 327 -22.74 1.97 -9.09
C ASN A 327 -21.51 2.02 -10.00
N LEU A 328 -20.65 0.99 -10.00
CA LEU A 328 -19.52 0.92 -10.92
C LEU A 328 -19.96 0.99 -12.38
N THR A 329 -21.00 0.25 -12.75
CA THR A 329 -21.54 0.27 -14.12
C THR A 329 -22.07 1.65 -14.49
N GLU A 330 -22.77 2.33 -13.57
CA GLU A 330 -23.28 3.67 -13.79
C GLU A 330 -22.17 4.71 -13.94
N ILE A 331 -21.13 4.64 -13.10
CA ILE A 331 -19.93 5.47 -13.18
C ILE A 331 -19.26 5.32 -14.55
N LEU A 332 -19.02 4.09 -14.99
CA LEU A 332 -18.37 3.82 -16.27
C LEU A 332 -19.21 4.36 -17.43
N LYS A 333 -20.54 4.17 -17.39
CA LYS A 333 -21.45 4.68 -18.41
C LYS A 333 -21.47 6.21 -18.45
N ASN A 334 -21.43 6.87 -17.28
CA ASN A 334 -21.31 8.33 -17.19
C ASN A 334 -20.00 8.82 -17.82
N LEU A 335 -18.88 8.19 -17.50
CA LEU A 335 -17.57 8.54 -18.05
C LEU A 335 -17.47 8.31 -19.57
N GLU A 336 -18.06 7.23 -20.07
CA GLU A 336 -18.15 6.96 -21.52
C GLU A 336 -19.00 8.01 -22.25
N ASN A 337 -20.08 8.49 -21.62
CA ASN A 337 -20.87 9.60 -22.13
C ASN A 337 -20.09 10.93 -22.15
N LEU A 338 -19.28 11.20 -21.14
CA LEU A 338 -18.40 12.38 -21.11
C LEU A 338 -17.31 12.29 -22.20
N ASN A 339 -16.77 11.11 -22.46
CA ASN A 339 -15.78 10.88 -23.51
C ASN A 339 -16.36 11.04 -24.94
N SER A 340 -17.65 10.77 -25.13
CA SER A 340 -18.33 10.89 -26.43
C SER A 340 -18.86 12.30 -26.73
N ARG A 341 -18.99 13.16 -25.71
CA ARG A 341 -19.32 14.58 -25.89
C ARG A 341 -18.04 15.38 -26.15
N ALA A 342 -17.99 16.12 -27.26
CA ALA A 342 -16.96 17.14 -27.47
C ALA A 342 -16.99 18.15 -26.30
N PRO A 343 -15.85 18.75 -25.91
CA PRO A 343 -15.81 19.66 -24.76
C PRO A 343 -16.70 20.88 -25.04
N GLU A 344 -17.86 20.97 -24.36
CA GLU A 344 -18.61 22.22 -24.29
C GLU A 344 -17.96 23.17 -23.27
N PRO A 345 -17.92 24.49 -23.53
CA PRO A 345 -17.35 25.46 -22.60
C PRO A 345 -17.99 25.40 -21.20
N PHE A 346 -17.13 25.30 -20.20
CA PHE A 346 -17.37 24.96 -18.79
C PHE A 346 -18.25 25.95 -17.98
N GLN A 347 -18.79 27.01 -18.60
CA GLN A 347 -19.52 28.06 -17.88
C GLN A 347 -20.96 27.69 -17.48
N LYS A 348 -21.53 26.62 -18.04
CA LYS A 348 -22.90 26.18 -17.69
C LYS A 348 -22.98 25.39 -16.38
N THR A 349 -22.02 24.51 -16.11
CA THR A 349 -22.12 23.55 -14.98
C THR A 349 -21.91 24.20 -13.61
N LEU A 350 -21.04 25.20 -13.50
CA LEU A 350 -20.86 25.99 -12.27
C LEU A 350 -22.08 26.87 -11.95
N ASN A 351 -22.80 27.33 -12.97
CA ASN A 351 -24.02 28.12 -12.79
C ASN A 351 -25.22 27.27 -12.33
N GLU A 352 -25.25 25.97 -12.69
CA GLU A 352 -26.28 25.05 -12.20
C GLU A 352 -26.06 24.64 -10.73
N LEU A 353 -24.80 24.50 -10.30
CA LEU A 353 -24.45 24.21 -8.90
C LEU A 353 -24.62 25.44 -7.98
N SER A 354 -24.46 26.66 -8.50
CA SER A 354 -24.68 27.91 -7.77
C SER A 354 -26.12 28.46 -7.87
N GLY A 355 -26.96 27.89 -8.75
CA GLY A 355 -28.30 28.37 -9.08
C GLY A 355 -29.44 27.94 -8.15
N LYS A 356 -29.23 27.04 -7.19
CA LYS A 356 -30.25 26.74 -6.16
C LYS A 356 -30.22 27.79 -5.04
N LYS A 357 -30.64 29.02 -5.35
CA LYS A 357 -31.09 29.99 -4.35
C LYS A 357 -32.58 29.81 -4.09
N THR A 358 -32.87 29.50 -2.84
CA THR A 358 -34.18 29.48 -2.19
C THR A 358 -34.95 30.77 -2.51
N GLN A 359 -36.21 30.63 -2.93
CA GLN A 359 -37.14 31.75 -3.13
C GLN A 359 -37.24 32.59 -1.86
N SER A 360 -36.91 33.87 -1.98
CA SER A 360 -37.14 34.91 -0.97
C SER A 360 -38.63 35.26 -0.91
N ARG A 361 -39.25 35.05 0.25
CA ARG A 361 -40.35 35.90 0.70
C ARG A 361 -39.76 36.88 1.72
N ASP A 362 -39.85 38.17 1.41
CA ASP A 362 -39.54 39.24 2.36
C ASP A 362 -40.34 39.08 3.65
N PRO A 363 -39.75 39.45 4.79
CA PRO A 363 -40.43 40.45 5.59
C PRO A 363 -39.52 41.61 5.99
N GLN A 364 -40.19 42.76 6.03
CA GLN A 364 -39.75 44.06 6.46
C GLN A 364 -38.91 44.05 7.75
N VAL A 365 -37.93 44.94 7.72
CA VAL A 365 -37.04 45.34 8.81
C VAL A 365 -37.82 45.76 10.06
N LYS A 366 -37.56 45.10 11.18
CA LYS A 366 -37.55 45.73 12.51
C LYS A 366 -36.24 45.39 13.20
N ALA A 367 -35.57 46.42 13.68
CA ALA A 367 -34.35 46.36 14.45
C ALA A 367 -34.60 45.72 15.82
N SER A 368 -33.80 44.71 16.18
CA SER A 368 -33.54 44.34 17.58
C SER A 368 -32.30 43.46 17.71
N ASP A 369 -31.33 43.99 18.45
CA ASP A 369 -30.22 43.37 19.18
C ASP A 369 -29.55 42.08 18.65
N GLY A 370 -28.37 42.29 18.09
CA GLY A 370 -27.30 41.31 18.09
C GLY A 370 -26.68 41.18 19.48
N LYS A 371 -27.09 40.16 20.24
CA LYS A 371 -26.34 39.64 21.40
C LYS A 371 -26.58 38.16 21.73
N ASP A 372 -27.60 37.51 21.16
CA ASP A 372 -27.95 36.13 21.56
C ASP A 372 -27.43 34.99 20.67
N LYS A 373 -26.86 35.26 19.48
CA LYS A 373 -26.30 34.20 18.62
C LYS A 373 -24.84 33.83 18.91
N LEU A 374 -24.07 34.71 19.57
CA LEU A 374 -22.72 34.36 20.05
C LEU A 374 -22.75 33.46 21.30
N ASN A 375 -23.81 33.54 22.12
CA ASN A 375 -23.95 32.73 23.33
C ASN A 375 -24.33 31.27 23.05
N ALA A 376 -24.95 30.96 21.90
CA ALA A 376 -25.29 29.58 21.51
C ALA A 376 -24.07 28.80 21.00
N LEU A 377 -23.19 29.45 20.22
CA LEU A 377 -21.93 28.86 19.74
C LEU A 377 -20.89 28.73 20.84
N GLN A 378 -20.83 29.67 21.80
CA GLN A 378 -20.01 29.51 23.02
C GLN A 378 -20.54 28.42 23.95
N LYS A 379 -21.87 28.20 24.03
CA LYS A 379 -22.44 27.08 24.81
C LYS A 379 -22.10 25.71 24.22
N ILE A 380 -22.10 25.56 22.90
CA ILE A 380 -21.71 24.30 22.24
C ILE A 380 -20.21 24.00 22.44
N PHE A 381 -19.36 25.04 22.43
CA PHE A 381 -17.91 24.89 22.74
C PHE A 381 -17.61 24.65 24.24
N SER A 382 -18.53 25.04 25.14
CA SER A 382 -18.44 24.77 26.58
C SER A 382 -19.02 23.41 27.01
N LEU A 383 -19.79 22.76 26.13
CA LEU A 383 -20.30 21.39 26.32
C LEU A 383 -19.30 20.34 25.84
N PHE A 384 -18.47 20.67 24.83
CA PHE A 384 -17.36 19.82 24.38
C PHE A 384 -16.10 19.88 25.28
N SER A 385 -16.03 20.83 26.21
CA SER A 385 -14.96 20.93 27.23
C SER A 385 -15.37 20.42 28.61
N ARG A 386 -16.56 19.80 28.74
CA ARG A 386 -17.09 19.24 30.01
C ARG A 386 -17.37 17.73 30.00
N ALA A 387 -16.86 17.01 29.00
CA ALA A 387 -16.96 15.55 28.90
C ALA A 387 -15.60 14.82 29.06
N ILE A 388 -14.59 15.48 29.63
CA ILE A 388 -13.35 14.84 30.10
C ILE A 388 -13.10 15.34 31.52
N GLY A 389 -13.80 14.71 32.47
CA GLY A 389 -13.71 15.08 33.88
C GLY A 389 -14.27 13.97 34.76
N GLY A 390 -13.39 13.07 35.21
CA GLY A 390 -13.62 12.28 36.42
C GLY A 390 -13.71 10.77 36.23
N LYS A 391 -12.56 10.10 36.06
CA LYS A 391 -12.05 9.15 37.07
C LYS A 391 -10.53 9.31 37.10
N THR A 392 -10.03 9.88 38.18
CA THR A 392 -8.61 9.90 38.54
C THR A 392 -8.10 8.48 38.65
N LEU A 393 -7.50 7.97 37.58
CA LEU A 393 -6.48 6.94 37.68
C LEU A 393 -5.26 7.64 38.27
N THR A 394 -4.88 7.25 39.47
CA THR A 394 -3.60 7.60 40.09
C THR A 394 -2.50 7.36 39.07
N SER A 395 -1.83 8.43 38.63
CA SER A 395 -0.61 8.35 37.86
C SER A 395 0.44 7.67 38.73
N VAL A 396 0.74 6.41 38.44
CA VAL A 396 1.94 5.78 38.97
C VAL A 396 3.10 6.30 38.14
N ASP A 397 3.88 7.19 38.73
CA ASP A 397 5.15 7.65 38.16
C ASP A 397 6.09 6.42 38.04
N PRO A 398 6.51 6.00 36.84
CA PRO A 398 7.31 4.79 36.65
C PRO A 398 8.70 4.89 37.29
N LYS A 399 9.11 6.07 37.78
CA LYS A 399 10.37 6.25 38.53
C LYS A 399 10.23 6.07 40.03
N ASN A 400 9.04 5.81 40.57
CA ASN A 400 8.82 5.76 42.01
C ASN A 400 7.89 4.61 42.45
N VAL A 401 8.04 3.45 41.81
CA VAL A 401 7.48 2.20 42.35
C VAL A 401 8.55 1.57 43.25
N ASP A 402 8.37 1.71 44.57
CA ASP A 402 9.18 0.99 45.55
C ASP A 402 8.77 -0.50 45.50
N ILE A 403 9.33 -1.22 44.53
CA ILE A 403 9.16 -2.67 44.42
C ILE A 403 9.98 -3.29 45.54
N LYS A 404 9.36 -3.49 46.70
CA LYS A 404 9.93 -4.35 47.74
C LYS A 404 9.92 -5.79 47.22
N ALA A 405 11.05 -6.20 46.65
CA ALA A 405 11.33 -7.61 46.42
C ALA A 405 11.15 -8.36 47.75
N PRO A 406 10.55 -9.56 47.75
CA PRO A 406 10.49 -10.40 48.94
C PRO A 406 11.91 -10.55 49.50
N PRO A 407 12.12 -10.52 50.83
CA PRO A 407 13.45 -10.48 51.46
C PRO A 407 14.27 -11.77 51.25
N HIS A 408 13.76 -12.71 50.45
CA HIS A 408 14.36 -14.01 50.22
C HIS A 408 15.13 -14.01 48.90
N LYS A 409 16.41 -14.39 48.99
CA LYS A 409 17.27 -14.60 47.82
C LYS A 409 16.63 -15.65 46.91
N ALA A 410 16.70 -15.41 45.59
CA ALA A 410 16.29 -16.40 44.61
C ALA A 410 17.06 -17.71 44.84
N VAL A 411 16.31 -18.80 44.99
CA VAL A 411 16.87 -20.13 45.22
C VAL A 411 17.31 -20.72 43.88
N PRO A 412 18.54 -21.24 43.74
CA PRO A 412 18.98 -21.91 42.52
C PRO A 412 18.05 -23.06 42.14
N ILE A 413 17.81 -23.25 40.84
CA ILE A 413 16.90 -24.30 40.30
C ILE A 413 17.12 -25.70 40.89
N LYS A 414 18.37 -26.02 41.27
CA LYS A 414 18.75 -27.32 41.87
C LYS A 414 18.23 -27.52 43.31
N GLN A 415 17.74 -26.47 43.95
CA GLN A 415 17.25 -26.45 45.33
C GLN A 415 15.73 -26.25 45.40
N LEU A 416 15.03 -26.18 44.26
CA LEU A 416 13.57 -26.19 44.21
C LEU A 416 13.07 -27.63 44.32
N ASP A 417 12.15 -27.89 45.25
CA ASP A 417 11.49 -29.19 45.34
C ASP A 417 10.49 -29.31 44.19
N VAL A 418 10.71 -30.28 43.31
CA VAL A 418 9.92 -30.49 42.09
C VAL A 418 8.44 -30.71 42.43
N LYS A 419 8.12 -31.19 43.64
CA LYS A 419 6.75 -31.37 44.11
C LYS A 419 5.99 -30.06 44.36
N GLU A 420 6.68 -28.95 44.59
CA GLU A 420 6.05 -27.62 44.73
C GLU A 420 5.81 -26.94 43.37
N CYS A 421 6.40 -27.46 42.29
CA CYS A 421 6.31 -26.90 40.94
C CYS A 421 5.39 -27.69 40.00
N VAL A 422 4.81 -28.80 40.47
CA VAL A 422 3.92 -29.66 39.68
C VAL A 422 2.64 -29.88 40.46
N LYS A 423 1.55 -29.27 40.01
CA LYS A 423 0.21 -29.62 40.48
C LYS A 423 -0.18 -30.98 39.91
N THR A 424 -0.70 -31.84 40.76
CA THR A 424 -1.26 -33.13 40.33
C THR A 424 -2.59 -32.91 39.59
N GLU A 425 -3.01 -33.85 38.74
CA GLU A 425 -4.28 -33.74 38.00
C GLU A 425 -5.48 -33.52 38.94
N ASP A 426 -5.46 -34.10 40.14
CA ASP A 426 -6.50 -33.93 41.16
C ASP A 426 -6.58 -32.50 41.74
N GLU A 427 -5.54 -31.67 41.58
CA GLU A 427 -5.48 -30.28 42.06
C GLU A 427 -5.84 -29.26 40.97
N LEU A 428 -6.12 -29.72 39.75
CA LEU A 428 -6.42 -28.90 38.57
C LEU A 428 -7.91 -28.88 38.17
N TRP A 429 -8.78 -29.55 38.95
CA TRP A 429 -10.24 -29.59 38.72
C TRP A 429 -11.03 -28.81 39.78
#